data_AF-A0A938QZ10-F1
#
_entry.id   AF-A0A938QZ10-F1
#
_cell.length_a   1.000
_cell.length_b   1.000
_cell.length_c   1.000
_cell.angle_alpha   90.00
_cell.angle_beta   90.00
_cell.angle_gamma   90.00
#
_symmetry.space_group_name_H-M   'P 1'
#
loop_
_entity.id
_entity.type
_entity.pdbx_description
1 polymer ?
#
loop_
_entity_poly.entity_id
_entity_poly.type
_entity_poly.pdbx_seq_one_letter_code
_entity_poly.pdbx_strand_id
1 'polypeptide(L)'
;MNLALDIDIREQLARYLVGEISFQEFEDWFVPASWNVVQGKNVAAINIVYEIELWLAEFSDGFWSEAELKEKLFPLVNNYKIDIAMDQWQSGVSNHNVRWFQSQLLFSGIQYAVEYV
;
A
#
# COMPACT_ATOMS: atom_id res chain seq x y z
N MET A 1 16.49 -7.45 5.64
CA MET A 1 15.23 -6.84 6.14
C MET A 1 14.47 -6.38 4.92
N ASN A 2 13.42 -7.11 4.51
CA ASN A 2 12.80 -6.93 3.20
C ASN A 2 11.62 -5.93 3.31
N LEU A 3 11.94 -4.65 3.17
CA LEU A 3 10.97 -3.55 3.07
C LEU A 3 10.12 -3.61 1.78
N ALA A 4 10.42 -4.56 0.87
CA ALA A 4 9.75 -4.69 -0.42
C ALA A 4 8.52 -5.60 -0.39
N LEU A 5 8.35 -6.45 0.63
CA LEU A 5 7.35 -7.52 0.55
C LEU A 5 5.90 -7.02 0.61
N ASP A 6 5.62 -5.95 1.37
CA ASP A 6 4.30 -5.30 1.34
C ASP A 6 4.03 -4.60 0.02
N ILE A 7 5.06 -4.09 -0.67
CA ILE A 7 4.95 -3.52 -2.01
C ILE A 7 4.64 -4.64 -3.02
N ASP A 8 5.36 -5.76 -2.95
CA ASP A 8 5.15 -6.92 -3.84
C ASP A 8 3.73 -7.48 -3.70
N ILE A 9 3.21 -7.59 -2.47
CA ILE A 9 1.83 -8.03 -2.21
C ILE A 9 0.82 -7.05 -2.83
N ARG A 10 1.03 -5.74 -2.67
CA ARG A 10 0.15 -4.72 -3.24
C ARG A 10 0.18 -4.73 -4.76
N GLU A 11 1.34 -4.95 -5.36
CA GLU A 11 1.50 -5.04 -6.81
C GLU A 11 0.73 -6.24 -7.37
N GLN A 12 0.91 -7.44 -6.81
CA GLN A 12 0.18 -8.62 -7.27
C GLN A 12 -1.32 -8.48 -7.04
N LEU A 13 -1.73 -7.90 -5.91
CA LEU A 13 -3.13 -7.61 -5.65
C LEU A 13 -3.71 -6.64 -6.68
N ALA A 14 -2.98 -5.58 -7.04
CA ALA A 14 -3.42 -4.63 -8.06
C ALA A 14 -3.59 -5.31 -9.43
N ARG A 15 -2.64 -6.18 -9.83
CA ARG A 15 -2.72 -6.94 -11.09
C ARG A 15 -3.96 -7.83 -11.15
N TYR A 16 -4.31 -8.49 -10.04
CA TYR A 16 -5.55 -9.26 -9.93
C TYR A 16 -6.80 -8.36 -10.02
N LEU A 17 -6.83 -7.25 -9.29
CA LEU A 17 -7.97 -6.34 -9.26
C LEU A 17 -8.29 -5.73 -10.63
N VAL A 18 -7.28 -5.46 -11.47
CA VAL A 18 -7.47 -4.95 -12.83
C VAL A 18 -7.65 -6.06 -13.88
N GLY A 19 -7.60 -7.33 -13.48
CA GLY A 19 -7.79 -8.48 -14.37
C GLY A 19 -6.58 -8.82 -15.26
N GLU A 20 -5.39 -8.34 -14.90
CA GLU A 20 -4.15 -8.73 -15.60
C GLU A 20 -3.76 -10.18 -15.29
N ILE A 21 -4.03 -10.64 -14.06
CA ILE A 21 -3.91 -12.02 -13.62
C ILE A 21 -5.26 -12.52 -13.09
N SER A 22 -5.51 -13.82 -13.22
CA SER A 22 -6.68 -14.48 -12.66
C SER A 22 -6.59 -14.60 -11.13
N PHE A 23 -7.75 -14.88 -10.50
CA PHE A 23 -7.80 -15.20 -9.08
C PHE A 23 -6.87 -16.36 -8.71
N GLN A 24 -6.87 -17.45 -9.51
CA GLN A 24 -6.04 -18.62 -9.26
C GLN A 24 -4.55 -18.28 -9.31
N GLU A 25 -4.11 -17.49 -10.30
CA GLU A 25 -2.71 -17.07 -10.41
C GLU A 25 -2.29 -16.19 -9.23
N PHE A 26 -3.18 -15.32 -8.75
CA PHE A 26 -2.94 -14.53 -7.55
C PHE A 26 -2.83 -15.41 -6.30
N GLU A 27 -3.76 -16.33 -6.09
CA GLU A 27 -3.80 -17.23 -4.94
C GLU A 27 -2.56 -18.14 -4.90
N ASP A 28 -2.21 -18.76 -6.03
CA ASP A 28 -1.04 -19.64 -6.18
C ASP A 28 0.27 -18.92 -5.81
N TRP A 29 0.35 -17.61 -6.09
CA TRP A 29 1.47 -16.77 -5.69
C TRP A 29 1.37 -16.33 -4.22
N PHE A 30 0.19 -15.91 -3.77
CA PHE A 30 -0.01 -15.27 -2.47
C PHE A 30 0.17 -16.25 -1.31
N VAL A 31 -0.39 -17.45 -1.38
CA VAL A 31 -0.33 -18.46 -0.31
C VAL A 31 1.12 -18.80 0.11
N PRO A 32 2.06 -19.14 -0.81
CA PRO A 32 3.45 -19.37 -0.41
C PRO A 32 4.17 -18.08 0.02
N ALA A 33 3.78 -16.92 -0.52
CA ALA A 33 4.37 -15.63 -0.14
C ALA A 33 3.97 -15.22 1.30
N SER A 34 2.74 -15.48 1.72
CA SER A 34 2.22 -15.09 3.04
C SER A 34 2.90 -15.85 4.18
N TRP A 35 3.26 -17.13 3.97
CA TRP A 35 3.99 -17.94 4.94
C TRP A 35 5.32 -17.30 5.39
N ASN A 36 6.02 -16.65 4.46
CA ASN A 36 7.30 -15.98 4.73
C ASN A 36 7.13 -14.67 5.51
N VAL A 37 5.95 -14.04 5.44
CA VAL A 37 5.65 -12.76 6.08
C VAL A 37 5.41 -12.92 7.57
N VAL A 38 4.70 -13.98 7.98
CA VAL A 38 4.33 -14.24 9.38
C VAL A 38 5.57 -14.47 10.26
N GLN A 39 6.69 -14.89 9.68
CA GLN A 39 7.97 -15.05 10.39
C GLN A 39 8.80 -13.75 10.48
N GLY A 40 8.37 -12.69 9.80
CA GLY A 40 9.05 -11.40 9.72
C GLY A 40 8.71 -10.43 10.86
N LYS A 41 9.35 -9.25 10.84
CA LYS A 41 9.06 -8.11 11.73
C LYS A 41 8.38 -6.92 11.03
N ASN A 42 8.01 -7.09 9.76
CA ASN A 42 7.36 -6.02 8.99
C ASN A 42 5.85 -6.02 9.32
N VAL A 43 5.47 -5.16 10.25
CA VAL A 43 4.07 -5.04 10.71
C VAL A 43 3.13 -4.67 9.57
N ALA A 44 3.55 -3.83 8.61
CA ALA A 44 2.73 -3.44 7.48
C ALA A 44 2.43 -4.64 6.56
N ALA A 45 3.45 -5.47 6.29
CA ALA A 45 3.30 -6.70 5.53
C ALA A 45 2.40 -7.72 6.26
N ILE A 46 2.57 -7.86 7.57
CA ILE A 46 1.75 -8.76 8.40
C ILE A 46 0.28 -8.34 8.35
N ASN A 47 -0.02 -7.04 8.51
CA ASN A 47 -1.40 -6.55 8.52
C ASN A 47 -2.09 -6.79 7.17
N ILE A 48 -1.45 -6.45 6.05
CA ILE A 48 -2.06 -6.66 4.73
C ILE A 48 -2.26 -8.15 4.42
N VAL A 49 -1.33 -9.02 4.85
CA VAL A 49 -1.50 -10.48 4.72
C VAL A 49 -2.74 -10.95 5.46
N TYR A 50 -2.90 -10.59 6.74
CA TYR A 50 -4.06 -11.02 7.52
C TYR A 50 -5.38 -10.53 6.94
N GLU A 51 -5.42 -9.29 6.44
CA GLU A 51 -6.62 -8.75 5.80
C GLU A 51 -6.95 -9.49 4.50
N ILE A 52 -5.96 -9.80 3.67
CA ILE A 52 -6.19 -10.59 2.45
C ILE A 52 -6.66 -12.01 2.81
N GLU A 53 -5.99 -12.70 3.73
CA GLU A 53 -6.34 -14.06 4.15
C GLU A 53 -7.77 -14.16 4.69
N LEU A 54 -8.23 -13.15 5.45
CA LEU A 54 -9.61 -13.07 5.91
C LEU A 54 -10.60 -13.08 4.75
N TRP A 55 -10.39 -12.22 3.75
CA TRP A 55 -11.32 -12.12 2.61
C TRP A 55 -11.27 -13.35 1.71
N LEU A 56 -10.09 -13.97 1.54
CA LEU A 56 -9.95 -15.22 0.79
C LEU A 56 -10.66 -16.39 1.46
N ALA A 57 -10.60 -16.48 2.80
CA ALA A 57 -11.32 -17.50 3.55
C ALA A 57 -12.84 -17.35 3.37
N GLU A 58 -13.38 -16.14 3.52
CA GLU A 58 -14.82 -15.91 3.34
C GLU A 58 -15.28 -16.15 1.89
N PHE A 59 -14.45 -15.80 0.90
CA PHE A 59 -14.73 -16.13 -0.51
C PHE A 59 -14.75 -17.64 -0.75
N SER A 60 -13.78 -18.38 -0.18
CA SER A 60 -13.68 -19.84 -0.32
C SER A 60 -14.87 -20.58 0.30
N ASP A 61 -15.43 -20.03 1.38
CA ASP A 61 -16.65 -20.51 2.01
C ASP A 61 -17.93 -20.14 1.23
N GLY A 62 -17.79 -19.36 0.15
CA GLY A 62 -18.89 -18.96 -0.73
C GLY A 62 -19.73 -17.80 -0.21
N PHE A 63 -19.25 -17.05 0.79
CA PHE A 63 -19.95 -15.86 1.29
C PHE A 63 -19.97 -14.72 0.28
N TRP A 64 -18.98 -14.66 -0.60
CA TRP A 64 -18.79 -13.59 -1.57
C TRP A 64 -18.65 -14.15 -2.99
N SER A 65 -19.19 -13.43 -3.96
CA SER A 65 -18.79 -13.56 -5.36
C SER A 65 -17.39 -12.95 -5.58
N GLU A 66 -16.75 -13.27 -6.71
CA GLU A 66 -15.44 -12.68 -7.04
C GLU A 66 -15.52 -11.15 -7.17
N ALA A 67 -16.64 -10.62 -7.67
CA ALA A 67 -16.86 -9.18 -7.76
C ALA A 67 -16.90 -8.52 -6.37
N GLU A 68 -17.64 -9.10 -5.43
CA GLU A 68 -17.69 -8.63 -4.03
C GLU A 68 -16.33 -8.78 -3.33
N LEU A 69 -15.61 -9.87 -3.58
CA LEU A 69 -14.23 -10.04 -3.10
C LEU A 69 -13.34 -8.89 -3.58
N LYS A 70 -13.41 -8.51 -4.87
CA LYS A 70 -12.63 -7.38 -5.41
C LYS A 70 -12.99 -6.06 -4.74
N GLU A 71 -14.26 -5.82 -4.41
CA GLU A 71 -14.67 -4.64 -3.64
C GLU A 71 -14.06 -4.60 -2.24
N LYS A 72 -13.96 -5.75 -1.56
CA LYS A 72 -13.33 -5.87 -0.23
C LYS A 72 -11.81 -5.68 -0.28
N LEU A 73 -11.17 -6.16 -1.33
CA LEU A 73 -9.72 -6.11 -1.51
C LEU A 73 -9.22 -4.75 -2.03
N PHE A 74 -10.04 -4.01 -2.79
CA PHE A 74 -9.64 -2.74 -3.41
C PHE A 74 -9.04 -1.70 -2.44
N PRO A 75 -9.60 -1.48 -1.22
CA PRO A 75 -9.03 -0.56 -0.24
C PRO A 75 -7.61 -0.93 0.20
N LEU A 76 -7.24 -2.21 0.13
CA LEU A 76 -5.93 -2.70 0.58
C LEU A 76 -4.79 -2.23 -0.31
N VAL A 77 -5.06 -1.89 -1.58
CA VAL A 77 -4.06 -1.30 -2.47
C VAL A 77 -3.87 0.19 -2.17
N ASN A 78 -4.96 0.93 -1.93
CA ASN A 78 -4.94 2.38 -1.74
C ASN A 78 -4.50 2.86 -0.35
N ASN A 79 -4.62 2.04 0.69
CA ASN A 79 -4.30 2.44 2.07
C ASN A 79 -2.79 2.46 2.42
N TYR A 80 -1.89 2.66 1.46
CA TYR A 80 -0.49 2.91 1.77
C TYR A 80 -0.32 4.35 2.27
N LYS A 81 -0.61 4.56 3.56
CA LYS A 81 -0.15 5.75 4.27
C LYS A 81 1.37 5.69 4.30
N ILE A 82 2.03 6.50 3.47
CA ILE A 82 3.44 6.79 3.64
C ILE A 82 3.54 7.54 4.97
N ASP A 83 3.87 6.82 6.06
CA ASP A 83 4.42 7.44 7.27
C ASP A 83 5.80 7.97 6.88
N ILE A 84 5.83 9.11 6.19
CA ILE A 84 7.04 9.91 6.09
C ILE A 84 7.23 10.44 7.51
N ALA A 85 8.05 9.74 8.30
CA ALA A 85 8.63 10.31 9.49
C ALA A 85 9.40 11.57 9.06
N MET A 86 8.71 12.70 9.06
CA MET A 86 9.22 14.04 8.82
C MET A 86 10.04 14.49 10.04
N ASP A 87 10.98 13.66 10.49
CA ASP A 87 11.86 13.89 11.64
C ASP A 87 13.31 14.13 11.19
N GLN A 88 13.65 13.89 9.92
CA GLN A 88 15.02 14.07 9.42
C GLN A 88 15.24 15.25 8.48
N TRP A 89 14.27 16.18 8.37
CA TRP A 89 14.42 17.39 7.53
C TRP A 89 14.54 18.70 8.33
N GLN A 90 15.31 18.70 9.44
CA GLN A 90 15.71 19.96 10.10
C GLN A 90 17.19 20.05 10.53
N SER A 91 18.03 19.03 10.32
CA SER A 91 19.43 19.07 10.78
C SER A 91 20.46 19.46 9.70
N GLY A 92 20.04 20.06 8.58
CA GLY A 92 20.93 20.30 7.43
C GLY A 92 20.88 21.68 6.76
N VAL A 93 19.98 22.59 7.14
CA VAL A 93 19.94 23.94 6.54
C VAL A 93 20.78 24.90 7.37
N SER A 94 22.10 24.75 7.26
CA SER A 94 23.00 25.87 7.57
C SER A 94 22.82 26.93 6.51
N ASN A 95 22.29 28.07 6.97
CA ASN A 95 22.23 29.37 6.33
C ASN A 95 23.31 29.57 5.25
N HIS A 96 22.89 29.72 3.98
CA HIS A 96 23.37 30.66 2.95
C HIS A 96 23.12 30.08 1.55
N ASN A 97 22.07 30.57 0.87
CA ASN A 97 21.74 30.35 -0.55
C ASN A 97 21.40 28.87 -0.88
N VAL A 98 20.20 28.51 -1.33
CA VAL A 98 19.79 28.58 -2.74
C VAL A 98 18.39 27.93 -2.93
N ARG A 99 17.55 28.66 -3.69
CA ARG A 99 16.53 28.32 -4.71
C ARG A 99 15.54 27.15 -4.56
N TRP A 100 14.28 27.56 -4.74
CA TRP A 100 13.08 26.87 -5.21
C TRP A 100 13.26 25.52 -5.92
N PHE A 101 12.53 24.51 -5.42
CA PHE A 101 12.00 23.43 -6.23
C PHE A 101 10.48 23.61 -6.33
N GLN A 102 9.99 24.00 -7.51
CA GLN A 102 8.62 23.72 -7.91
C GLN A 102 8.63 22.37 -8.62
N SER A 103 7.94 21.39 -8.05
CA SER A 103 7.50 20.21 -8.80
C SER A 103 5.99 20.17 -8.74
N GLN A 104 5.39 20.42 -9.90
CA GLN A 104 3.96 20.31 -10.14
C GLN A 104 3.55 18.84 -9.97
N LEU A 105 2.69 18.57 -8.99
CA LEU A 105 1.74 17.46 -9.08
C LEU A 105 0.34 18.08 -8.98
N LEU A 106 -0.27 18.25 -10.15
CA LEU A 106 -1.70 18.45 -10.27
C LEU A 106 -2.36 17.12 -9.91
N PHE A 107 -2.94 16.99 -8.72
CA PHE A 107 -4.24 16.35 -8.49
C PHE A 107 -4.73 16.69 -7.06
N SER A 108 -5.98 17.16 -7.01
CA SER A 108 -6.80 17.52 -5.84
C SER A 108 -6.31 18.59 -4.85
N GLY A 109 -6.49 19.86 -5.22
CA GLY A 109 -7.38 20.77 -4.47
C GLY A 109 -7.12 21.03 -2.98
N ILE A 110 -5.89 21.29 -2.53
CA ILE A 110 -5.65 21.90 -1.21
C ILE A 110 -5.11 23.32 -1.41
N GLN A 111 -5.96 24.30 -1.12
CA GLN A 111 -5.61 25.72 -1.12
C GLN A 111 -5.07 26.07 0.27
N TYR A 112 -3.76 26.27 0.41
CA TYR A 112 -3.17 26.77 1.65
C TYR A 112 -3.23 28.30 1.65
N ALA A 113 -4.05 28.87 2.52
CA ALA A 113 -3.97 30.28 2.87
C ALA A 113 -2.77 30.49 3.81
N VAL A 114 -1.88 31.41 3.45
CA VAL A 114 -0.82 31.90 4.34
C VAL A 114 -1.28 33.26 4.86
N GLU A 115 -1.64 33.34 6.14
CA GLU A 115 -1.81 34.62 6.81
C GLU A 115 -0.44 35.13 7.26
N TYR A 116 -0.18 36.39 6.96
CA TYR A 116 0.97 37.14 7.45
C TYR A 116 0.59 37.82 8.76
N VAL A 117 1.34 37.56 9.83
CA VAL A 117 1.53 38.51 10.93
C VAL A 117 3.01 38.56 11.25
#